data_AF-M8DLY4-F1
#
_entry.id   AF-M8DLY4-F1
#
_cell.length_a   1.000
_cell.length_b   1.000
_cell.length_c   1.000
_cell.angle_alpha   90.00
_cell.angle_beta   90.00
_cell.angle_gamma   90.00
#
_symmetry.space_group_name_H-M   'P 1'
#
loop_
_entity.id
_entity.type
_entity.pdbx_description
1 polymer ?
#
loop_
_entity_poly.entity_id
_entity_poly.type
_entity_poly.pdbx_seq_one_letter_code
_entity_poly.pdbx_strand_id
1 'polypeptide(L)'
;MATFTVEQVAAKIQHTLVTPNASEADIKRVCEECLTYGFDGAMIQPVWIPLAKKLLAGSKVKVCTAFGYPMGGATTFTKVAEARDVIAAGADEFDFMPNYGLFKSGRYDEFAQEIAAVVKAAEGRVVKIMLEFGMLDEEEKIKAATLAKEAGVTYLKNSSGWGQGGHATVEDIQLLRRIAGTQTRVKASGGIRTFEDAVKILNAGAELIGTSGSVKIVTGQGEASTVY
;
A
#
# COMPACT_ATOMS: atom_id res chain seq x y z
N MET A 1 -11.08 18.60 -13.57
CA MET A 1 -10.36 17.87 -12.50
C MET A 1 -10.85 18.41 -11.17
N ALA A 2 -11.00 17.56 -10.15
CA ALA A 2 -11.36 18.02 -8.82
C ALA A 2 -10.18 18.78 -8.19
N THR A 3 -10.49 19.88 -7.51
CA THR A 3 -9.52 20.61 -6.70
C THR A 3 -9.52 20.00 -5.30
N PHE A 4 -8.35 19.60 -4.81
CA PHE A 4 -8.18 19.12 -3.44
C PHE A 4 -7.53 20.20 -2.58
N THR A 5 -7.95 20.31 -1.33
CA THR A 5 -7.24 21.03 -0.27
C THR A 5 -6.09 20.20 0.28
N VAL A 6 -5.17 20.82 1.03
CA VAL A 6 -4.06 20.12 1.69
C VAL A 6 -4.58 19.06 2.65
N GLU A 7 -5.61 19.38 3.42
CA GLU A 7 -6.21 18.50 4.42
C GLU A 7 -6.88 17.29 3.75
N GLN A 8 -7.54 17.49 2.61
CA GLN A 8 -8.13 16.39 1.84
C GLN A 8 -7.08 15.46 1.23
N VAL A 9 -5.93 16.00 0.82
CA VAL A 9 -4.80 15.17 0.37
C VAL A 9 -4.18 14.43 1.56
N ALA A 10 -3.96 15.10 2.68
CA ALA A 10 -3.40 14.49 3.89
C ALA A 10 -4.22 13.28 4.36
N ALA A 11 -5.54 13.43 4.44
CA ALA A 11 -6.47 12.37 4.83
C ALA A 11 -6.52 11.17 3.85
N LYS A 12 -5.80 11.24 2.73
CA LYS A 12 -5.65 10.17 1.73
C LYS A 12 -4.23 9.62 1.65
N ILE A 13 -3.34 10.03 2.55
CA ILE A 13 -1.95 9.57 2.58
C ILE A 13 -1.74 8.57 3.72
N GLN A 14 -1.22 7.39 3.37
CA GLN A 14 -0.53 6.51 4.29
C GLN A 14 0.95 6.90 4.31
N HIS A 15 1.37 7.46 5.45
CA HIS A 15 2.74 7.92 5.66
C HIS A 15 3.65 6.72 5.91
N THR A 16 4.59 6.51 5.01
CA THR A 16 5.30 5.23 4.90
C THR A 16 6.75 5.31 5.36
N LEU A 17 7.11 4.43 6.30
CA LEU A 17 8.47 4.10 6.66
C LEU A 17 8.62 2.59 6.85
N VAL A 18 9.18 1.93 5.83
CA VAL A 18 9.38 0.46 5.79
C VAL A 18 10.81 0.09 5.39
N THR A 19 11.76 1.02 5.52
CA THR A 19 13.18 0.75 5.27
C THR A 19 13.70 -0.21 6.34
N PRO A 20 14.61 -1.15 6.02
CA PRO A 20 15.11 -2.14 6.99
C PRO A 20 15.76 -1.54 8.24
N ASN A 21 16.26 -0.30 8.16
CA ASN A 21 16.92 0.41 9.25
C ASN A 21 15.99 1.30 10.09
N ALA A 22 14.66 1.26 9.88
CA ALA A 22 13.71 2.06 10.64
C ALA A 22 13.78 1.73 12.14
N SER A 23 14.24 2.69 12.95
CA SER A 23 14.43 2.55 14.39
C SER A 23 13.15 2.88 15.16
N GLU A 24 13.11 2.55 16.45
CA GLU A 24 12.00 2.95 17.34
C GLU A 24 11.76 4.48 17.33
N ALA A 25 12.83 5.28 17.30
CA ALA A 25 12.74 6.73 17.27
C ALA A 25 12.10 7.22 15.97
N ASP A 26 12.41 6.59 14.84
CA ASP A 26 11.78 6.91 13.56
C ASP A 26 10.28 6.58 13.56
N ILE A 27 9.89 5.46 14.17
CA ILE A 27 8.48 5.06 14.28
C ILE A 27 7.69 6.03 15.16
N LYS A 28 8.28 6.49 16.27
CA LYS A 28 7.68 7.54 17.12
C LYS A 28 7.43 8.81 16.30
N ARG A 29 8.42 9.25 15.53
CA ARG A 29 8.30 10.41 14.64
C ARG A 29 7.20 10.21 13.58
N VAL A 30 7.16 9.05 12.91
CA VAL A 30 6.10 8.72 11.93
C VAL A 30 4.71 8.82 12.55
N CYS A 31 4.53 8.30 13.76
CA CYS A 31 3.25 8.39 14.48
C CYS A 31 2.88 9.83 14.81
N GLU A 32 3.84 10.62 15.31
CA GLU A 32 3.65 12.05 15.61
C GLU A 32 3.29 12.87 14.35
N GLU A 33 3.97 12.63 13.23
CA GLU A 33 3.68 13.26 11.95
C GLU A 33 2.27 12.89 11.45
N CYS A 34 1.85 11.64 11.62
CA CYS A 34 0.48 11.23 11.27
C CYS A 34 -0.58 11.97 12.09
N LEU A 35 -0.37 12.14 13.39
CA LEU A 35 -1.28 12.89 14.25
C LEU A 35 -1.29 14.38 13.89
N THR A 36 -0.12 14.96 13.66
CA THR A 36 0.07 16.38 13.38
C THR A 36 -0.60 16.80 12.08
N TYR A 37 -0.42 16.01 11.02
CA TYR A 37 -0.89 16.36 9.68
C TYR A 37 -2.21 15.69 9.29
N GLY A 38 -2.78 14.84 10.16
CA GLY A 38 -4.06 14.17 9.88
C GLY A 38 -3.97 13.16 8.73
N PHE A 39 -2.87 12.40 8.67
CA PHE A 39 -2.71 11.34 7.68
C PHE A 39 -3.68 10.17 7.90
N ASP A 40 -4.00 9.43 6.83
CA ASP A 40 -4.90 8.27 6.89
C ASP A 40 -4.35 7.17 7.81
N GLY A 41 -3.04 6.94 7.76
CA GLY A 41 -2.39 5.90 8.54
C GLY A 41 -0.86 5.95 8.51
N ALA A 42 -0.26 5.33 9.53
CA ALA A 42 1.17 5.05 9.59
C ALA A 42 1.45 3.68 8.96
N MET A 43 2.22 3.64 7.87
CA MET A 43 2.61 2.41 7.18
C MET A 43 4.03 2.01 7.59
N ILE A 44 4.13 0.98 8.43
CA ILE A 44 5.35 0.60 9.16
C ILE A 44 5.63 -0.91 9.09
N GLN A 45 6.84 -1.32 9.48
CA GLN A 45 7.18 -2.74 9.56
C GLN A 45 6.39 -3.47 10.67
N PRO A 46 6.11 -4.79 10.51
CA PRO A 46 5.32 -5.57 11.46
C PRO A 46 5.78 -5.48 12.93
N VAL A 47 7.09 -5.50 13.17
CA VAL A 47 7.67 -5.48 14.52
C VAL A 47 7.25 -4.25 15.34
N TRP A 48 6.90 -3.16 14.66
CA TRP A 48 6.57 -1.87 15.27
C TRP A 48 5.08 -1.67 15.51
N ILE A 49 4.21 -2.61 15.09
CA ILE A 49 2.75 -2.50 15.26
C ILE A 49 2.36 -2.25 16.72
N PRO A 50 2.83 -3.01 17.73
CA PRO A 50 2.38 -2.82 19.12
C PRO A 50 2.72 -1.42 19.65
N LEU A 51 3.90 -0.90 19.29
CA LEU A 51 4.31 0.46 19.67
C LEU A 51 3.41 1.51 19.01
N ALA A 52 3.19 1.41 17.71
CA ALA A 52 2.35 2.37 16.99
C ALA A 52 0.90 2.35 17.48
N LYS A 53 0.34 1.17 17.80
CA LYS A 53 -0.99 1.07 18.40
C LYS A 53 -1.09 1.78 19.75
N LYS A 54 -0.03 1.72 20.58
CA LYS A 54 0.03 2.48 21.83
C LYS A 54 0.09 3.98 21.58
N LEU A 55 0.93 4.43 20.66
CA LEU A 55 1.16 5.86 20.38
C LEU A 55 -0.05 6.53 19.70
N LEU A 56 -0.77 5.80 18.86
CA LEU A 56 -1.91 6.29 18.08
C LEU A 56 -3.27 5.99 18.75
N ALA A 57 -3.26 5.49 19.99
CA ALA A 57 -4.46 5.15 20.73
C ALA A 57 -5.41 6.37 20.86
N GLY A 58 -6.70 6.15 20.59
CA GLY A 58 -7.72 7.20 20.62
C GLY A 58 -7.74 8.14 19.40
N SER A 59 -6.80 7.99 18.47
CA SER A 59 -6.79 8.73 17.21
C SER A 59 -7.57 7.99 16.11
N LYS A 60 -7.79 8.67 14.97
CA LYS A 60 -8.33 8.06 13.74
C LYS A 60 -7.26 7.52 12.80
N VAL A 61 -5.97 7.67 13.15
CA VAL A 61 -4.84 7.23 12.34
C VAL A 61 -4.77 5.71 12.38
N LYS A 62 -4.78 5.08 11.20
CA LYS A 62 -4.66 3.62 11.08
C LYS A 62 -3.21 3.18 11.26
N VAL A 63 -2.99 2.05 11.92
CA VAL A 63 -1.70 1.36 11.89
C VAL A 63 -1.72 0.34 10.76
N CYS A 64 -0.93 0.62 9.73
CA CYS A 64 -0.83 -0.17 8.52
C CYS A 64 0.53 -0.89 8.46
N THR A 65 0.56 -2.05 7.82
CA THR A 65 1.82 -2.79 7.62
C THR A 65 1.90 -3.50 6.27
N ALA A 66 3.06 -4.03 5.94
CA ALA A 66 3.28 -4.90 4.78
C ALA A 66 3.85 -6.25 5.18
N PHE A 67 3.48 -7.30 4.46
CA PHE A 67 3.99 -8.66 4.66
C PHE A 67 4.21 -9.39 3.32
N GLY A 68 4.98 -10.48 3.35
CA GLY A 68 5.52 -11.11 2.13
C GLY A 68 6.39 -10.17 1.28
N TYR A 69 6.77 -9.02 1.82
CA TYR A 69 7.36 -7.87 1.14
C TYR A 69 8.86 -7.72 1.44
N PRO A 70 9.68 -7.20 0.51
CA PRO A 70 9.31 -6.76 -0.84
C PRO A 70 9.35 -7.87 -1.90
N MET A 71 9.87 -9.05 -1.57
CA MET A 71 10.20 -10.08 -2.57
C MET A 71 9.00 -10.90 -3.08
N GLY A 72 7.95 -11.10 -2.30
CA GLY A 72 6.76 -11.85 -2.71
C GLY A 72 6.91 -13.37 -2.84
N GLY A 73 8.14 -13.89 -2.80
CA GLY A 73 8.44 -15.31 -3.05
C GLY A 73 8.18 -16.28 -1.89
N ALA A 74 7.66 -15.82 -0.76
CA ALA A 74 7.29 -16.68 0.35
C ALA A 74 6.13 -17.64 -0.02
N THR A 75 6.03 -18.78 0.66
CA THR A 75 4.92 -19.72 0.46
C THR A 75 3.59 -19.10 0.90
N THR A 76 2.47 -19.58 0.32
CA THR A 76 1.12 -19.18 0.76
C THR A 76 0.91 -19.43 2.26
N PHE A 77 1.43 -20.54 2.80
CA PHE A 77 1.36 -20.83 4.23
C PHE A 77 2.04 -19.74 5.06
N THR A 78 3.25 -19.34 4.69
CA THR A 78 4.01 -18.27 5.37
C THR A 78 3.25 -16.95 5.32
N LYS A 79 2.72 -16.55 4.17
CA LYS A 79 1.95 -15.30 4.04
C LYS A 79 0.66 -15.31 4.85
N VAL A 80 -0.04 -16.45 4.92
CA VAL A 80 -1.23 -16.61 5.77
C VAL A 80 -0.87 -16.54 7.25
N ALA A 81 0.25 -17.12 7.65
CA ALA A 81 0.75 -17.01 9.02
C ALA A 81 1.13 -15.57 9.38
N GLU A 82 1.85 -14.87 8.51
CA GLU A 82 2.18 -13.44 8.68
C GLU A 82 0.92 -12.57 8.76
N ALA A 83 -0.07 -12.81 7.90
CA ALA A 83 -1.35 -12.09 7.95
C ALA A 83 -2.03 -12.23 9.32
N ARG A 84 -2.09 -13.44 9.88
CA ARG A 84 -2.65 -13.69 11.22
C ARG A 84 -1.83 -13.05 12.32
N ASP A 85 -0.51 -13.08 12.21
CA ASP A 85 0.41 -12.48 13.18
C ASP A 85 0.23 -10.96 13.26
N VAL A 86 0.25 -10.26 12.12
CA VAL A 86 0.05 -8.79 12.10
C VAL A 86 -1.34 -8.39 12.57
N ILE A 87 -2.35 -9.24 12.31
CA ILE A 87 -3.72 -9.09 12.80
C ILE A 87 -3.75 -9.16 14.33
N ALA A 88 -3.09 -10.16 14.91
CA ALA A 88 -2.98 -10.36 16.35
C ALA A 88 -2.16 -9.25 17.03
N ALA A 89 -1.13 -8.74 16.35
CA ALA A 89 -0.34 -7.59 16.80
C ALA A 89 -1.14 -6.28 16.81
N GLY A 90 -2.26 -6.22 16.08
CA GLY A 90 -3.22 -5.11 16.11
C GLY A 90 -3.22 -4.22 14.86
N ALA A 91 -2.63 -4.64 13.74
CA ALA A 91 -2.70 -3.88 12.49
C ALA A 91 -4.15 -3.71 12.01
N ASP A 92 -4.47 -2.49 11.56
CA ASP A 92 -5.80 -2.11 11.07
C ASP A 92 -5.96 -2.45 9.59
N GLU A 93 -4.91 -2.26 8.79
CA GLU A 93 -4.88 -2.60 7.38
C GLU A 93 -3.52 -3.15 6.96
N PHE A 94 -3.48 -3.93 5.89
CA PHE A 94 -2.22 -4.52 5.43
C PHE A 94 -2.12 -4.57 3.92
N ASP A 95 -0.91 -4.30 3.45
CA ASP A 95 -0.51 -4.51 2.08
C ASP A 95 0.27 -5.83 1.99
N PHE A 96 0.15 -6.58 0.90
CA PHE A 96 0.98 -7.77 0.69
C PHE A 96 1.49 -7.87 -0.74
N MET A 97 2.65 -8.50 -0.88
CA MET A 97 3.28 -8.77 -2.15
C MET A 97 2.91 -10.21 -2.60
N PRO A 98 2.20 -10.38 -3.73
CA PRO A 98 1.82 -11.70 -4.22
C PRO A 98 3.01 -12.38 -4.90
N ASN A 99 2.89 -13.68 -5.16
CA ASN A 99 3.97 -14.46 -5.75
C ASN A 99 4.03 -14.27 -7.28
N TYR A 100 4.77 -13.26 -7.71
CA TYR A 100 4.94 -12.99 -9.13
C TYR A 100 5.75 -14.03 -9.89
N GLY A 101 6.54 -14.86 -9.21
CA GLY A 101 7.17 -16.03 -9.83
C GLY A 101 6.13 -17.02 -10.38
N LEU A 102 5.05 -17.27 -9.62
CA LEU A 102 3.93 -18.08 -10.10
C LEU A 102 3.23 -17.42 -11.30
N PHE A 103 2.95 -16.12 -11.20
CA PHE A 103 2.28 -15.37 -12.26
C PHE A 103 3.07 -15.40 -13.58
N LYS A 104 4.37 -15.07 -13.52
CA LYS A 104 5.28 -15.08 -14.68
C LYS A 104 5.52 -16.48 -15.25
N SER A 105 5.25 -17.54 -14.47
CA SER A 105 5.30 -18.93 -14.93
C SER A 105 3.99 -19.42 -15.55
N GLY A 106 2.98 -18.56 -15.73
CA GLY A 106 1.66 -18.94 -16.23
C GLY A 106 0.81 -19.73 -15.23
N ARG A 107 1.24 -19.84 -13.96
CA ARG A 107 0.56 -20.59 -12.88
C ARG A 107 -0.51 -19.71 -12.24
N TYR A 108 -1.44 -19.22 -13.05
CA TYR A 108 -2.43 -18.22 -12.66
C TYR A 108 -3.40 -18.72 -11.58
N ASP A 109 -3.79 -19.99 -11.62
CA ASP A 109 -4.68 -20.57 -10.60
C ASP A 109 -4.03 -20.55 -9.22
N GLU A 110 -2.75 -20.88 -9.12
CA GLU A 110 -2.01 -20.85 -7.85
C GLU A 110 -1.77 -19.44 -7.35
N PHE A 111 -1.51 -18.49 -8.28
CA PHE A 111 -1.45 -17.08 -7.95
C PHE A 111 -2.79 -16.58 -7.36
N ALA A 112 -3.92 -16.92 -8.00
CA ALA A 112 -5.25 -16.54 -7.50
C ALA A 112 -5.59 -17.23 -6.17
N GLN A 113 -5.23 -18.50 -6.01
CA GLN A 113 -5.42 -19.25 -4.76
C GLN A 113 -4.62 -18.64 -3.59
N GLU A 114 -3.39 -18.18 -3.82
CA GLU A 114 -2.61 -17.47 -2.81
C GLU A 114 -3.35 -16.21 -2.33
N ILE A 115 -3.83 -15.39 -3.27
CA ILE A 115 -4.54 -14.14 -2.97
C ILE A 115 -5.81 -14.45 -2.16
N ALA A 116 -6.61 -15.43 -2.60
CA ALA A 116 -7.83 -15.84 -1.92
C ALA A 116 -7.54 -16.37 -0.50
N ALA A 117 -6.44 -17.11 -0.30
CA ALA A 117 -6.03 -17.59 1.02
C ALA A 117 -5.67 -16.44 1.97
N VAL A 118 -4.96 -15.42 1.47
CA VAL A 118 -4.63 -14.21 2.24
C VAL A 118 -5.90 -13.41 2.57
N VAL A 119 -6.80 -13.20 1.60
CA VAL A 119 -8.08 -12.51 1.82
C VAL A 119 -8.93 -13.24 2.86
N LYS A 120 -8.98 -14.57 2.81
CA LYS A 120 -9.68 -15.38 3.82
C LYS A 120 -9.05 -15.21 5.20
N ALA A 121 -7.72 -15.22 5.30
CA ALA A 121 -6.99 -15.04 6.56
C ALA A 121 -7.17 -13.63 7.16
N ALA A 122 -7.56 -12.65 6.36
CA ALA A 122 -7.81 -11.28 6.81
C ALA A 122 -9.12 -11.10 7.59
N GLU A 123 -10.02 -12.09 7.60
CA GLU A 123 -11.26 -12.08 8.38
C GLU A 123 -12.11 -10.80 8.18
N GLY A 124 -12.17 -10.33 6.93
CA GLY A 124 -12.95 -9.14 6.55
C GLY A 124 -12.23 -7.79 6.72
N ARG A 125 -10.97 -7.79 7.16
CA ARG A 125 -10.13 -6.57 7.22
C ARG A 125 -9.65 -6.14 5.83
N VAL A 126 -9.14 -4.91 5.75
CA VAL A 126 -8.66 -4.30 4.50
C VAL A 126 -7.37 -4.96 4.02
N VAL A 127 -7.44 -5.60 2.84
CA VAL A 127 -6.30 -6.22 2.17
C VAL A 127 -5.94 -5.44 0.91
N LYS A 128 -4.67 -5.08 0.76
CA LYS A 128 -4.16 -4.37 -0.43
C LYS A 128 -3.08 -5.20 -1.12
N ILE A 129 -3.26 -5.51 -2.39
CA ILE A 129 -2.28 -6.29 -3.16
C ILE A 129 -1.33 -5.37 -3.93
N MET A 130 -0.03 -5.57 -3.79
CA MET A 130 1.00 -4.88 -4.57
C MET A 130 1.16 -5.54 -5.92
N LEU A 131 0.88 -4.83 -7.00
CA LEU A 131 0.80 -5.40 -8.34
C LEU A 131 2.08 -5.26 -9.19
N GLU A 132 3.09 -4.53 -8.68
CA GLU A 132 4.35 -4.26 -9.37
C GLU A 132 4.23 -3.98 -10.87
N PHE A 133 3.39 -3.02 -11.24
CA PHE A 133 3.09 -2.73 -12.65
C PHE A 133 4.34 -2.42 -13.50
N GLY A 134 5.42 -1.92 -12.90
CA GLY A 134 6.67 -1.64 -13.62
C GLY A 134 7.38 -2.86 -14.23
N MET A 135 7.06 -4.08 -13.79
CA MET A 135 7.62 -5.32 -14.36
C MET A 135 6.63 -6.11 -15.23
N LEU A 136 5.43 -5.57 -15.44
CA LEU A 136 4.36 -6.23 -16.18
C LEU A 136 4.10 -5.48 -17.50
N ASP A 137 3.87 -6.22 -18.58
CA ASP A 137 3.30 -5.65 -19.79
C ASP A 137 1.79 -5.34 -19.62
N GLU A 138 1.16 -4.74 -20.63
CA GLU A 138 -0.25 -4.32 -20.53
C GLU A 138 -1.22 -5.49 -20.31
N GLU A 139 -1.00 -6.64 -20.99
CA GLU A 139 -1.86 -7.82 -20.83
C GLU A 139 -1.71 -8.43 -19.44
N GLU A 140 -0.46 -8.50 -18.96
CA GLU A 140 -0.13 -8.97 -17.62
C GLU A 140 -0.71 -8.06 -16.53
N LYS A 141 -0.65 -6.73 -16.69
CA LYS A 141 -1.27 -5.77 -15.76
C LYS A 141 -2.76 -6.02 -15.64
N ILE A 142 -3.45 -6.17 -16.77
CA ILE A 142 -4.89 -6.43 -16.80
C ILE A 142 -5.21 -7.75 -16.12
N LYS A 143 -4.48 -8.83 -16.46
CA LYS A 143 -4.71 -10.16 -15.89
C LYS A 143 -4.44 -10.18 -14.38
N ALA A 144 -3.31 -9.67 -13.91
CA ALA A 144 -2.97 -9.66 -12.48
C ALA A 144 -3.99 -8.89 -11.64
N ALA A 145 -4.38 -7.69 -12.11
CA ALA A 145 -5.38 -6.87 -11.44
C ALA A 145 -6.77 -7.52 -11.42
N THR A 146 -7.16 -8.20 -12.51
CA THR A 146 -8.44 -8.91 -12.61
C THR A 146 -8.49 -10.09 -11.65
N LEU A 147 -7.48 -10.97 -11.65
CA LEU A 147 -7.40 -12.10 -10.72
C LEU A 147 -7.45 -11.65 -9.26
N ALA A 148 -6.76 -10.55 -8.94
CA ALA A 148 -6.76 -10.03 -7.59
C ALA A 148 -8.12 -9.46 -7.15
N LYS A 149 -8.79 -8.75 -8.07
CA LYS A 149 -10.17 -8.27 -7.86
C LYS A 149 -11.13 -9.43 -7.64
N GLU A 150 -11.06 -10.47 -8.47
CA GLU A 150 -11.91 -11.67 -8.36
C GLU A 150 -11.66 -12.44 -7.06
N ALA A 151 -10.42 -12.47 -6.57
CA ALA A 151 -10.05 -13.06 -5.29
C ALA A 151 -10.50 -12.23 -4.07
N GLY A 152 -11.07 -11.03 -4.27
CA GLY A 152 -11.73 -10.25 -3.22
C GLY A 152 -10.83 -9.31 -2.42
N VAL A 153 -9.71 -8.85 -2.99
CA VAL A 153 -8.90 -7.80 -2.33
C VAL A 153 -9.67 -6.48 -2.20
N THR A 154 -9.38 -5.71 -1.15
CA THR A 154 -10.02 -4.40 -0.93
C THR A 154 -9.41 -3.31 -1.80
N TYR A 155 -8.09 -3.36 -2.01
CA TYR A 155 -7.37 -2.41 -2.86
C TYR A 155 -6.46 -3.12 -3.86
N LEU A 156 -6.50 -2.64 -5.09
CA LEU A 156 -5.43 -2.83 -6.06
C LEU A 156 -4.39 -1.73 -5.85
N LYS A 157 -3.13 -2.10 -5.68
CA LYS A 157 -2.01 -1.16 -5.50
C LYS A 157 -1.00 -1.35 -6.62
N ASN A 158 -0.62 -0.27 -7.31
CA ASN A 158 0.23 -0.38 -8.51
C ASN A 158 1.67 -0.86 -8.23
N SER A 159 2.25 -0.52 -7.06
CA SER A 159 3.69 -0.72 -6.80
C SER A 159 4.03 -0.80 -5.32
N SER A 160 5.04 -1.59 -4.98
CA SER A 160 5.64 -1.78 -3.66
C SER A 160 6.52 -0.59 -3.23
N GLY A 161 6.97 0.19 -4.22
CA GLY A 161 7.97 1.24 -4.06
C GLY A 161 9.43 0.73 -4.02
N TRP A 162 9.69 -0.57 -4.24
CA TRP A 162 11.03 -1.15 -4.30
C TRP A 162 11.34 -1.77 -5.67
N GLY A 163 12.63 -1.79 -6.02
CA GLY A 163 13.13 -2.51 -7.21
C GLY A 163 12.61 -1.94 -8.52
N GLN A 164 12.37 -2.81 -9.51
CA GLN A 164 11.71 -2.43 -10.77
C GLN A 164 10.22 -2.12 -10.60
N GLY A 165 9.68 -2.21 -9.37
CA GLY A 165 8.33 -1.81 -9.04
C GLY A 165 8.08 -0.35 -9.44
N GLY A 166 7.30 -0.16 -10.49
CA GLY A 166 7.17 1.12 -11.20
C GLY A 166 6.69 2.28 -10.34
N HIS A 167 6.88 3.50 -10.86
CA HIS A 167 6.28 4.71 -10.30
C HIS A 167 4.76 4.70 -10.50
N ALA A 168 4.01 5.39 -9.64
CA ALA A 168 2.61 5.67 -9.90
C ALA A 168 2.50 6.65 -11.07
N THR A 169 2.16 6.14 -12.25
CA THR A 169 1.82 6.95 -13.44
C THR A 169 0.32 7.20 -13.47
N VAL A 170 -0.11 8.30 -14.12
CA VAL A 170 -1.54 8.61 -14.27
C VAL A 170 -2.24 7.50 -15.07
N GLU A 171 -1.55 6.97 -16.08
CA GLU A 171 -2.02 5.94 -16.99
C GLU A 171 -2.27 4.61 -16.26
N ASP A 172 -1.33 4.18 -15.41
CA ASP A 172 -1.47 2.96 -14.60
C ASP A 172 -2.61 3.09 -13.59
N ILE A 173 -2.76 4.25 -12.95
CA ILE A 173 -3.85 4.48 -12.00
C ILE A 173 -5.20 4.53 -12.70
N GLN A 174 -5.30 5.13 -13.88
CA GLN A 174 -6.51 5.10 -14.68
C GLN A 174 -6.85 3.67 -15.13
N LEU A 175 -5.86 2.87 -15.52
CA LEU A 175 -6.05 1.45 -15.85
C LEU A 175 -6.61 0.68 -14.66
N LEU A 176 -5.98 0.81 -13.48
CA LEU A 176 -6.48 0.20 -12.25
C LEU A 176 -7.90 0.65 -11.91
N ARG A 177 -8.20 1.94 -12.05
CA ARG A 177 -9.54 2.48 -11.78
C ARG A 177 -10.60 1.86 -12.69
N ARG A 178 -10.28 1.65 -13.97
CA ARG A 178 -11.19 0.96 -14.92
C ARG A 178 -11.43 -0.49 -14.49
N ILE A 179 -10.38 -1.24 -14.14
CA ILE A 179 -10.49 -2.65 -13.73
C ILE A 179 -11.24 -2.79 -12.41
N ALA A 180 -10.90 -1.96 -11.42
CA ALA A 180 -11.47 -1.98 -10.07
C ALA A 180 -13.00 -1.78 -10.09
N GLY A 181 -13.51 -0.94 -11.00
CA GLY A 181 -14.93 -0.62 -11.08
C GLY A 181 -15.44 -0.10 -9.73
N THR A 182 -16.63 -0.51 -9.30
CA THR A 182 -17.19 -0.13 -7.99
C THR A 182 -16.90 -1.15 -6.88
N GLN A 183 -16.26 -2.28 -7.21
CA GLN A 183 -16.11 -3.42 -6.30
C GLN A 183 -14.82 -3.37 -5.48
N THR A 184 -13.79 -2.72 -6.01
CA THR A 184 -12.45 -2.63 -5.40
C THR A 184 -11.96 -1.19 -5.46
N ARG A 185 -11.05 -0.82 -4.56
CA ARG A 185 -10.48 0.53 -4.45
C ARG A 185 -9.07 0.57 -5.05
N VAL A 186 -8.54 1.76 -5.31
CA VAL A 186 -7.18 1.92 -5.89
C VAL A 186 -6.27 2.66 -4.93
N LYS A 187 -5.10 2.07 -4.64
CA LYS A 187 -4.01 2.72 -3.89
C LYS A 187 -2.83 2.97 -4.82
N ALA A 188 -2.29 4.18 -4.79
CA ALA A 188 -1.12 4.55 -5.59
C ALA A 188 0.13 4.69 -4.72
N SER A 189 1.27 4.22 -5.20
CA SER A 189 2.56 4.44 -4.55
C SER A 189 3.73 4.36 -5.53
N GLY A 190 4.86 4.93 -5.10
CA GLY A 190 6.08 5.06 -5.90
C GLY A 190 6.16 6.40 -6.62
N GLY A 191 7.16 7.22 -6.30
CA GLY A 191 7.44 8.47 -7.02
C GLY A 191 6.52 9.67 -6.73
N ILE A 192 5.54 9.56 -5.84
CA ILE A 192 4.64 10.68 -5.49
C ILE A 192 5.33 11.56 -4.43
N ARG A 193 5.85 12.73 -4.85
CA ARG A 193 6.75 13.57 -4.03
C ARG A 193 6.26 15.00 -3.81
N THR A 194 5.31 15.47 -4.61
CA THR A 194 4.76 16.83 -4.52
C THR A 194 3.25 16.83 -4.33
N PHE A 195 2.70 17.96 -3.88
CA PHE A 195 1.26 18.16 -3.79
C PHE A 195 0.59 17.97 -5.15
N GLU A 196 1.21 18.51 -6.20
CA GLU A 196 0.74 18.43 -7.57
C GLU A 196 0.70 16.97 -8.07
N ASP A 197 1.71 16.16 -7.74
CA ASP A 197 1.71 14.74 -8.07
C ASP A 197 0.56 14.01 -7.36
N ALA A 198 0.37 14.27 -6.06
CA ALA A 198 -0.71 13.67 -5.29
C ALA A 198 -2.08 14.03 -5.90
N VAL A 199 -2.31 15.30 -6.24
CA VAL A 199 -3.56 15.76 -6.88
C VAL A 199 -3.78 15.10 -8.24
N LYS A 200 -2.73 14.95 -9.08
CA LYS A 200 -2.83 14.26 -10.37
C LYS A 200 -3.24 12.80 -10.19
N ILE A 201 -2.59 12.10 -9.26
CA ILE A 201 -2.86 10.68 -8.96
C ILE A 201 -4.26 10.47 -8.38
N LEU A 202 -4.73 11.35 -7.50
CA LEU A 202 -6.10 11.30 -6.98
C LEU A 202 -7.12 11.55 -8.10
N ASN A 203 -6.87 12.52 -8.97
CA ASN A 203 -7.73 12.79 -10.13
C ASN A 203 -7.71 11.64 -11.17
N ALA A 204 -6.63 10.85 -11.22
CA ALA A 204 -6.53 9.66 -12.06
C ALA A 204 -7.42 8.50 -11.56
N GLY A 205 -7.92 8.57 -10.32
CA GLY A 205 -8.83 7.59 -9.74
C GLY A 205 -8.27 6.83 -8.53
N ALA A 206 -7.09 7.19 -8.04
CA ALA A 206 -6.61 6.66 -6.76
C ALA A 206 -7.45 7.22 -5.61
N GLU A 207 -7.73 6.37 -4.63
CA GLU A 207 -8.46 6.76 -3.42
C GLU A 207 -7.54 6.94 -2.22
N LEU A 208 -6.34 6.36 -2.31
CA LEU A 208 -5.33 6.31 -1.25
C LEU A 208 -3.93 6.40 -1.86
N ILE A 209 -3.00 7.07 -1.18
CA ILE A 209 -1.60 7.24 -1.59
C ILE A 209 -0.68 6.67 -0.51
N GLY A 210 0.32 5.87 -0.90
CA GLY A 210 1.44 5.50 -0.03
C GLY A 210 2.70 6.27 -0.42
N THR A 211 3.29 7.02 0.52
CA THR A 211 4.51 7.79 0.25
C THR A 211 5.32 8.08 1.52
N SER A 212 6.64 8.11 1.37
CA SER A 212 7.58 8.59 2.40
C SER A 212 7.77 10.11 2.36
N GLY A 213 7.26 10.79 1.33
CA GLY A 213 7.34 12.25 1.16
C GLY A 213 6.12 13.01 1.67
N SER A 214 5.32 12.43 2.56
CA SER A 214 4.00 12.96 2.96
C SER A 214 4.07 14.36 3.59
N VAL A 215 5.03 14.61 4.49
CA VAL A 215 5.22 15.92 5.14
C VAL A 215 5.54 17.00 4.10
N LYS A 216 6.42 16.69 3.14
CA LYS A 216 6.74 17.59 2.03
C LYS A 216 5.52 17.88 1.16
N ILE A 217 4.71 16.86 0.88
CA ILE A 217 3.49 17.00 0.09
C ILE A 217 2.50 17.97 0.75
N VAL A 218 2.37 17.97 2.08
CA VAL A 218 1.36 18.79 2.77
C VAL A 218 1.87 20.14 3.27
N THR A 219 3.18 20.28 3.50
CA THR A 219 3.76 21.53 4.01
C THR A 219 4.56 22.32 2.97
N GLY A 220 4.94 21.68 1.85
CA GLY A 220 5.95 22.20 0.92
C GLY A 220 7.38 22.19 1.48
N GLN A 221 7.59 21.71 2.71
CA GLN A 221 8.86 21.70 3.42
C GLN A 221 9.27 20.27 3.81
N GLY A 222 10.57 20.04 3.92
CA GLY A 222 11.15 18.74 4.30
C GLY A 222 11.73 17.95 3.13
N GLU A 223 12.63 17.03 3.46
CA GLU A 223 13.27 16.16 2.48
C GLU A 223 12.46 14.87 2.31
N ALA A 224 12.24 14.49 1.05
CA ALA A 224 11.61 13.22 0.77
C ALA A 224 12.67 12.12 0.92
N SER A 225 12.47 11.14 1.80
CA SER A 225 13.41 10.02 1.94
C SER A 225 13.50 9.25 0.62
N THR A 226 14.70 9.22 0.02
CA THR A 226 15.01 8.59 -1.27
C THR A 226 15.56 7.18 -1.14
N VAL A 227 15.38 6.54 0.03
CA VAL A 227 15.98 5.23 0.31
C VAL A 227 15.15 4.10 -0.29
N TYR A 228 14.85 4.12 -1.59
CA TYR A 228 14.37 2.96 -2.37
C TYR A 228 14.78 3.09 -3.83
#